data_AF-A0A101XVL0-F1
#
_entry.id   AF-A0A101XVL0-F1
#
_cell.length_a   1.000
_cell.length_b   1.000
_cell.length_c   1.000
_cell.angle_alpha   90.00
_cell.angle_beta   90.00
_cell.angle_gamma   90.00
#
_symmetry.space_group_name_H-M   'P 1'
#
loop_
_entity.id
_entity.type
_entity.pdbx_description
1 polymer ?
#
loop_
_entity_poly.entity_id
_entity_poly.type
_entity_poly.pdbx_seq_one_letter_code
_entity_poly.pdbx_strand_id
1 'polypeptide(L)' 'MPKMMIAVAMFVWVLSGCGLNSGSNTTGNPTANDVLNANPAANIFMYQDIIYSAGIDWVDELTLTKDKEITVVIEQQKGR' A
#
# COMPACT_ATOMS: atom_id res chain seq x y z
N MET A 1 -36.26 34.57 -11.24
CA MET A 1 -35.31 34.34 -12.36
C MET A 1 -33.86 34.14 -11.91
N PRO A 2 -33.23 35.00 -11.06
CA PRO A 2 -31.81 34.82 -10.71
C PRO A 2 -31.54 33.57 -9.84
N LYS A 3 -32.49 33.22 -8.97
CA LYS A 3 -32.44 32.03 -8.10
C LYS A 3 -32.36 30.72 -8.90
N MET A 4 -33.01 30.67 -10.06
CA MET A 4 -33.01 29.49 -10.94
C MET A 4 -31.70 29.40 -11.74
N MET A 5 -31.14 30.54 -12.15
CA MET A 5 -29.84 30.59 -12.84
C MET A 5 -28.67 30.20 -11.92
N ILE A 6 -28.73 30.57 -10.63
CA ILE A 6 -27.71 30.20 -9.64
C ILE A 6 -27.69 28.68 -9.40
N ALA A 7 -28.87 28.04 -9.32
CA ALA A 7 -28.97 26.60 -9.14
C ALA A 7 -28.37 25.82 -10.33
N VAL A 8 -28.63 26.29 -11.55
CA VAL A 8 -28.06 25.69 -12.77
C VAL A 8 -26.54 25.87 -12.83
N ALA A 9 -26.03 27.03 -12.44
CA ALA A 9 -24.58 27.28 -12.40
C ALA A 9 -23.85 26.40 -11.38
N MET A 10 -24.43 26.18 -10.19
CA MET A 10 -23.88 25.23 -9.21
C MET A 10 -23.84 23.80 -9.74
N PHE A 11 -24.90 23.35 -10.42
CA PHE A 11 -24.98 21.99 -10.96
C PHE A 11 -23.90 21.71 -12.03
N VAL A 12 -23.60 22.69 -12.87
CA VAL A 12 -22.54 22.59 -13.90
C VAL A 12 -21.14 22.51 -13.28
N TRP A 13 -20.92 23.16 -12.13
CA TRP A 13 -19.63 23.12 -11.44
C TRP A 13 -19.32 21.74 -10.84
N VAL A 14 -20.34 21.02 -10.37
CA VAL A 14 -20.19 19.65 -9.84
C VAL A 14 -19.80 18.65 -10.95
N LEU A 15 -20.14 18.92 -12.22
CA LEU A 15 -19.85 18.03 -13.35
C LEU A 15 -18.42 18.17 -13.90
N SER A 16 -17.66 19.18 -13.49
CA SER A 16 -16.31 19.45 -14.02
C SER A 16 -15.19 18.66 -13.30
N GLY A 17 -15.57 17.71 -12.44
CA GLY A 17 -14.68 17.09 -11.45
C GLY A 17 -14.00 15.78 -11.86
N CYS A 18 -13.73 15.52 -13.14
CA CYS A 18 -12.93 14.36 -13.52
C CYS A 18 -11.89 14.72 -14.58
N GLY A 19 -10.71 15.16 -14.12
CA GLY A 19 -9.51 15.21 -14.96
C GLY A 19 -8.95 13.80 -15.09
N LEU A 20 -8.96 13.26 -16.31
CA LEU A 20 -8.32 11.98 -16.61
C LEU A 20 -6.81 12.16 -16.44
N ASN A 21 -6.30 11.80 -15.26
CA ASN A 21 -4.87 11.79 -15.02
C ASN A 21 -4.32 10.57 -15.78
N SER A 22 -3.78 10.81 -16.98
CA SER A 22 -3.11 9.82 -17.81
C SER A 22 -1.73 9.45 -17.23
N GLY A 23 -1.70 9.07 -15.96
CA GLY A 23 -0.57 8.33 -15.41
C GLY A 23 -0.56 6.98 -16.10
N SER A 24 0.59 6.61 -16.67
CA SER A 24 0.85 5.25 -17.11
C SER A 24 0.81 4.35 -15.87
N ASN A 25 -0.41 3.95 -15.47
CA ASN A 25 -0.64 3.09 -14.33
C ASN A 25 -0.20 1.69 -14.75
N THR A 26 1.09 1.41 -14.63
CA THR A 26 1.59 0.05 -14.71
C THR A 26 1.01 -0.68 -13.51
N THR A 27 0.00 -1.51 -13.72
CA THR A 27 -0.53 -2.38 -12.68
C THR A 27 0.54 -3.45 -12.40
N GLY A 28 1.40 -3.18 -11.44
CA GLY A 28 2.53 -4.04 -11.06
C GLY A 28 2.95 -3.77 -9.63
N ASN A 29 3.80 -4.65 -9.08
CA ASN A 29 4.37 -4.43 -7.76
C ASN A 29 5.25 -3.15 -7.80
N PRO A 30 5.15 -2.27 -6.78
CA PRO A 30 6.00 -1.09 -6.73
C PRO A 30 7.46 -1.51 -6.58
N THR A 31 8.35 -0.74 -7.19
CA THR A 31 9.79 -0.90 -6.94
C THR A 31 10.17 -0.23 -5.62
N ALA A 32 11.34 -0.58 -5.07
CA ALA A 32 11.84 0.07 -3.85
C ALA A 32 11.98 1.57 -4.05
N ASN A 33 12.37 1.98 -5.26
CA ASN A 33 12.50 3.38 -5.62
C ASN A 33 11.14 4.10 -5.60
N ASP A 34 10.08 3.46 -6.10
CA ASP A 34 8.73 4.03 -6.07
C ASP A 34 8.25 4.25 -4.62
N VAL A 35 8.48 3.27 -3.74
CA VAL A 35 8.11 3.37 -2.32
C VAL A 35 8.91 4.47 -1.61
N LEU A 36 10.23 4.53 -1.83
CA LEU A 36 11.11 5.50 -1.17
C LEU A 36 10.93 6.93 -1.71
N ASN A 37 10.57 7.09 -2.98
CA ASN A 37 10.22 8.40 -3.54
C ASN A 37 8.90 8.92 -2.92
N ALA A 38 7.93 8.04 -2.67
CA ALA A 38 6.67 8.39 -2.04
C ALA A 38 6.82 8.64 -0.53
N ASN A 39 7.66 7.85 0.15
CA ASN A 39 7.97 7.99 1.57
C ASN A 39 9.46 7.69 1.82
N PRO A 40 10.32 8.73 1.90
CA PRO A 40 11.75 8.57 2.14
C PRO A 40 12.11 7.94 3.49
N ALA A 41 11.18 7.95 4.46
CA ALA A 41 11.35 7.36 5.78
C ALA A 41 10.78 5.93 5.87
N ALA A 42 10.29 5.35 4.76
CA ALA A 42 9.74 4.01 4.77
C ALA A 42 10.82 2.98 5.16
N ASN A 43 10.52 2.19 6.19
CA ASN A 43 11.33 1.03 6.55
C ASN A 43 10.80 -0.18 5.76
N ILE A 44 11.58 -0.66 4.80
CA ILE A 44 11.17 -1.73 3.87
C ILE A 44 12.26 -2.77 3.69
N PHE A 45 11.85 -4.00 3.37
CA PHE A 45 12.73 -5.03 2.84
C PHE A 45 12.07 -5.72 1.64
N MET A 46 12.88 -6.35 0.80
CA MET A 46 12.41 -7.02 -0.41
C MET A 46 12.67 -8.52 -0.33
N TYR A 47 11.67 -9.33 -0.67
CA TYR A 47 11.78 -10.79 -0.78
C TYR A 47 10.97 -11.27 -1.98
N GLN A 48 11.62 -12.01 -2.90
CA GLN A 48 11.00 -12.51 -4.14
C GLN A 48 10.25 -11.42 -4.93
N ASP A 49 10.89 -10.25 -5.12
CA ASP A 49 10.32 -9.10 -5.82
C ASP A 49 9.05 -8.51 -5.17
N ILE A 50 8.77 -8.88 -3.92
CA ILE A 50 7.72 -8.29 -3.07
C ILE A 50 8.36 -7.40 -2.03
N ILE A 51 7.83 -6.18 -1.92
CA ILE A 51 8.26 -5.20 -0.92
C ILE A 51 7.35 -5.33 0.29
N TYR A 52 7.97 -5.53 1.45
CA TYR A 52 7.33 -5.63 2.75
C TYR A 52 7.68 -4.42 3.60
N SER A 53 6.73 -4.00 4.43
CA SER A 53 7.03 -3.05 5.51
C SER A 53 7.83 -3.76 6.60
N ALA A 54 8.95 -3.16 6.98
CA ALA A 54 9.75 -3.52 8.15
C ALA A 54 9.50 -2.53 9.30
N GLY A 55 10.21 -2.72 10.41
CA GLY A 55 10.13 -1.86 11.59
C GLY A 55 8.80 -2.00 12.32
N ILE A 56 8.30 -3.24 12.41
CA ILE A 56 7.05 -3.52 13.09
C ILE A 56 7.39 -3.75 14.56
N ASP A 57 6.97 -2.83 15.43
CA ASP A 57 7.35 -2.78 16.85
C ASP A 57 7.32 -4.15 17.54
N TRP A 58 6.24 -4.92 17.38
CA TRP A 58 6.09 -6.22 18.03
C TRP A 58 7.09 -7.28 17.53
N VAL A 59 7.56 -7.17 16.27
CA VAL A 59 8.58 -8.06 15.70
C VAL A 59 9.95 -7.69 16.23
N ASP A 60 10.25 -6.40 16.33
CA ASP A 60 11.54 -5.89 16.79
C ASP A 60 11.72 -6.08 18.31
N GLU A 61 10.62 -6.07 19.07
CA GLU A 61 10.59 -6.41 20.50
C GLU A 61 10.77 -7.91 20.76
N LEU A 62 10.55 -8.76 19.75
CA LEU A 62 10.64 -10.21 19.91
C LEU A 62 12.10 -10.65 20.03
N THR A 63 12.49 -11.11 21.22
CA THR A 63 13.80 -11.74 21.42
C THR A 63 13.80 -13.15 20.79
N LEU A 64 14.39 -13.29 19.60
CA LEU A 64 14.53 -14.58 18.93
C LEU A 64 15.64 -15.41 19.60
N THR A 65 15.27 -16.49 20.30
CA THR A 65 16.23 -17.46 20.84
C THR A 65 16.40 -18.62 19.86
N LYS A 66 17.56 -18.72 19.18
CA LYS A 66 17.87 -19.84 18.28
C LYS A 66 18.01 -21.19 19.01
N ASP A 67 18.32 -21.14 20.30
CA ASP A 67 18.74 -22.33 21.06
C ASP A 67 17.58 -23.00 21.80
N LYS A 68 16.36 -22.46 21.68
CA LYS A 68 15.16 -23.00 22.30
C LYS A 68 14.22 -23.51 21.22
N GLU A 69 14.20 -24.83 21.05
CA GLU A 69 13.17 -25.50 20.25
C GLU A 69 11.81 -25.29 20.92
N ILE A 70 11.00 -24.42 20.33
CA ILE A 70 9.66 -24.07 20.82
C ILE A 70 8.60 -25.03 20.28
N THR A 71 8.85 -25.67 19.13
CA THR A 71 7.98 -26.69 18.53
C THR A 71 8.67 -27.36 17.34
N VAL A 72 8.15 -28.51 16.89
CA VAL A 72 8.56 -29.21 15.67
C VAL A 72 7.44 -29.13 14.64
N VAL A 73 7.79 -28.78 13.40
CA VAL A 73 6.85 -28.90 12.27
C VAL A 73 6.76 -30.37 11.88
N ILE A 74 5.76 -31.08 12.43
CA ILE A 74 5.53 -32.51 12.21
C ILE A 74 4.87 -32.82 10.87
N GLU A 75 4.10 -31.89 10.31
CA GLU A 75 3.46 -32.08 9.00
C GLU A 75 3.13 -30.72 8.38
N GLN A 76 3.45 -30.54 7.10
CA GLN A 76 2.99 -29.39 6.32
C GLN A 76 1.85 -29.85 5.41
N GLN A 77 0.64 -29.38 5.69
CA GLN A 77 -0.52 -29.66 4.85
C GLN A 77 -0.32 -28.93 3.51
N LYS A 78 -0.18 -29.70 2.43
CA LYS A 78 -0.04 -29.17 1.07
C LYS A 78 -1.38 -28.56 0.66
N GLY A 79 -1.41 -27.23 0.47
CA GLY A 79 -2.58 -26.52 -0.05
C GLY A 79 -3.03 -27.10 -1.39
N ARG A 80 -4.34 -27.31 -1.50
CA ARG A 80 -5.02 -27.87 -2.69
C ARG A 80 -4.98 -26.90 -3.87
#